data_AF-A0A2P6MGH5-F1
#
_entry.id   AF-A0A2P6MGH5-F1
#
_cell.length_a   1.000
_cell.length_b   1.000
_cell.length_c   1.000
_cell.angle_alpha   90.00
_cell.angle_beta   90.00
_cell.angle_gamma   90.00
#
_symmetry.space_group_name_H-M   'P 1'
#
loop_
_entity.id
_entity.type
_entity.pdbx_description
1 polymer ?
#
loop_
_entity_poly.entity_id
_entity_poly.type
_entity_poly.pdbx_seq_one_letter_code
_entity_poly.pdbx_strand_id
1 'polypeptide(L)'
;MFTGLKSRFEEKRAFLSRQTQDRIEQFASFERQQSLIEMERSQSQQSILNQEIGKYLKTVHPTFLLKQDVHRALLNMLYSRSEGTFNMNLSMTKEMRKAYSFYHNELKIFIALLERRGFRMEGREELFMQTFLTKLRENNYRYLSDVYGDFVPENASIAGAFEAYIDAVDRKDKYESGHLDFFATYLNQKGIADFTWTKNKMKRKLKQYEKAHKQEFKLKQLERRLQKTS
;
A
#
# COMPACT_ATOMS: atom_id res chain seq x y z
N MET A 1 49.56 -40.82 41.99
CA MET A 1 49.20 -39.39 42.21
C MET A 1 48.53 -38.71 41.00
N PHE A 2 48.47 -39.30 39.80
CA PHE A 2 47.86 -38.68 38.61
C PHE A 2 46.32 -38.78 38.51
N THR A 3 45.70 -39.72 39.21
CA THR A 3 44.24 -39.97 39.17
C THR A 3 43.43 -38.86 39.84
N GLY A 4 43.89 -38.29 40.96
CA GLY A 4 43.20 -37.18 41.65
C GLY A 4 43.34 -35.81 40.95
N LEU A 5 44.38 -35.63 40.13
CA LEU A 5 44.52 -34.44 39.28
C LEU A 5 43.56 -34.50 38.08
N LYS A 6 43.36 -35.70 37.51
CA LYS A 6 42.43 -35.93 36.40
C LYS A 6 40.97 -35.73 36.83
N SER A 7 40.57 -36.23 37.99
CA SER A 7 39.20 -36.04 38.50
C SER A 7 38.88 -34.57 38.78
N ARG A 8 39.81 -33.81 39.38
CA ARG A 8 39.62 -32.36 39.62
C ARG A 8 39.53 -31.56 38.32
N PHE A 9 40.20 -31.99 37.25
CA PHE A 9 40.12 -31.33 35.94
C PHE A 9 38.78 -31.61 35.26
N GLU A 10 38.28 -32.85 35.36
CA GLU A 10 36.96 -33.25 34.87
C GLU A 10 35.84 -32.55 35.63
N GLU A 11 35.94 -32.42 36.95
CA GLU A 11 35.02 -31.65 37.79
C GLU A 11 35.00 -30.16 37.41
N LYS A 12 36.16 -29.53 37.24
CA LYS A 12 36.25 -28.13 36.77
C LYS A 12 35.63 -27.95 35.39
N ARG A 13 35.87 -28.89 34.47
CA ARG A 13 35.30 -28.85 33.11
C ARG A 13 33.78 -29.01 33.16
N ALA A 14 33.27 -29.92 33.98
CA ALA A 14 31.83 -30.11 34.17
C ALA A 14 31.17 -28.87 34.80
N PHE A 15 31.82 -28.26 35.80
CA PHE A 15 31.36 -27.01 36.41
C PHE A 15 31.33 -25.85 35.41
N LEU A 16 32.39 -25.65 34.63
CA LEU A 16 32.45 -24.63 33.58
C LEU A 16 31.42 -24.87 32.48
N SER A 17 31.19 -26.13 32.10
CA SER A 17 30.16 -26.50 31.12
C SER A 17 28.77 -26.16 31.65
N ARG A 18 28.47 -26.44 32.92
CA ARG A 18 27.19 -26.06 33.55
C ARG A 18 27.02 -24.55 33.59
N GLN A 19 28.03 -23.81 34.05
CA GLN A 19 27.95 -22.33 34.05
C GLN A 19 27.77 -21.74 32.65
N THR A 20 28.41 -22.33 31.64
CA THR A 20 28.24 -21.89 30.24
C THR A 20 26.84 -22.20 29.74
N GLN A 21 26.31 -23.39 30.04
CA GLN A 21 24.95 -23.79 29.71
C GLN A 21 23.92 -22.86 30.37
N ASP A 22 24.08 -22.57 31.66
CA ASP A 22 23.20 -21.66 32.41
C ASP A 22 23.21 -20.25 31.81
N ARG A 23 24.38 -19.74 31.40
CA ARG A 23 24.50 -18.45 30.72
C ARG A 23 23.82 -18.44 29.36
N ILE A 24 23.94 -19.51 28.58
CA ILE A 24 23.27 -19.66 27.29
C ILE A 24 21.75 -19.67 27.47
N GLU A 25 21.24 -20.40 28.46
CA GLU A 25 19.80 -20.46 28.76
C GLU A 25 19.25 -19.12 29.27
N GLN A 26 20.01 -18.41 30.12
CA GLN A 26 19.67 -17.06 30.55
C GLN A 26 19.65 -16.07 29.39
N PHE A 27 20.64 -16.13 28.50
CA PHE A 27 20.68 -15.27 27.31
C PHE A 27 19.53 -15.59 26.35
N ALA A 28 19.26 -16.86 26.06
CA ALA A 28 18.18 -17.27 25.19
C ALA A 28 16.79 -16.91 25.76
N SER A 29 16.60 -16.99 27.08
CA SER A 29 15.34 -16.55 27.71
C SER A 29 15.17 -15.03 27.66
N PHE A 30 16.25 -14.27 27.88
CA PHE A 30 16.26 -12.82 27.71
C PHE A 30 15.92 -12.40 26.27
N GLU A 31 16.56 -13.00 25.26
CA GLU A 31 16.28 -12.72 23.84
C GLU A 31 14.83 -13.04 23.47
N ARG A 32 14.29 -14.17 23.95
CA ARG A 32 12.87 -14.51 23.73
C ARG A 32 11.94 -13.47 24.34
N GLN A 33 12.20 -13.06 25.59
CA GLN A 33 11.36 -12.07 26.26
C GLN A 33 11.43 -10.72 25.54
N GLN A 34 12.62 -10.29 25.12
CA GLN A 34 12.79 -9.06 24.35
C GLN A 34 12.08 -9.13 22.99
N SER A 35 12.21 -10.25 22.28
CA SER A 35 11.52 -10.49 21.01
C SER A 35 9.99 -10.43 21.15
N LEU A 36 9.44 -11.00 22.23
CA LEU A 36 7.99 -10.92 22.51
C LEU A 36 7.53 -9.48 22.75
N ILE A 37 8.27 -8.70 23.54
CA ILE A 37 7.96 -7.30 23.80
C ILE A 37 8.00 -6.47 22.52
N GLU A 38 9.00 -6.69 21.67
CA GLU A 38 9.13 -6.01 20.38
C GLU A 38 7.98 -6.39 19.43
N MET A 39 7.58 -7.66 19.41
CA MET A 39 6.45 -8.14 18.64
C MET A 39 5.14 -7.49 19.10
N GLU A 40 4.85 -7.49 20.40
CA GLU A 40 3.65 -6.85 20.97
C GLU A 40 3.61 -5.36 20.64
N ARG A 41 4.75 -4.67 20.77
CA ARG A 41 4.87 -3.25 20.42
C ARG A 41 4.62 -3.02 18.93
N SER A 42 5.15 -3.87 18.05
CA SER A 42 4.94 -3.78 16.61
C SER A 42 3.48 -3.99 16.24
N GLN A 43 2.84 -5.02 16.81
CA GLN A 43 1.43 -5.31 16.60
C GLN A 43 0.52 -4.18 17.07
N SER A 44 0.79 -3.59 18.24
CA SER A 44 0.06 -2.44 18.75
C SER A 44 0.12 -1.26 17.78
N GLN A 45 1.30 -0.98 17.23
CA GLN A 45 1.50 0.14 16.31
C GLN A 45 0.82 -0.09 14.96
N GLN A 46 0.89 -1.32 14.44
CA GLN A 46 0.16 -1.70 13.23
C GLN A 46 -1.36 -1.63 13.44
N SER A 47 -1.85 -2.01 14.62
CA SER A 47 -3.27 -1.94 14.98
C SER A 47 -3.78 -0.50 14.99
N ILE A 48 -3.05 0.41 15.65
CA ILE A 48 -3.37 1.85 15.65
C ILE A 48 -3.41 2.39 14.23
N LEU A 49 -2.39 2.10 13.42
CA LEU A 49 -2.36 2.54 12.01
C LEU A 49 -3.56 2.03 11.23
N ASN A 50 -3.84 0.72 11.26
CA ASN A 50 -4.93 0.12 10.53
C ASN A 50 -6.29 0.73 10.90
N GLN A 51 -6.52 0.96 12.20
CA GLN A 51 -7.77 1.52 12.70
C GLN A 51 -7.93 2.98 12.28
N GLU A 52 -6.93 3.81 12.55
CA GLU A 52 -7.04 5.27 12.37
C GLU A 52 -6.95 5.66 10.88
N ILE A 53 -6.08 5.02 10.10
CA ILE A 53 -6.05 5.21 8.64
C ILE A 53 -7.39 4.77 8.03
N GLY A 54 -7.93 3.64 8.49
CA GLY A 54 -9.23 3.14 8.02
C GLY A 54 -10.37 4.13 8.31
N LYS A 55 -10.36 4.80 9.46
CA LYS A 55 -11.33 5.87 9.78
C LYS A 55 -11.12 7.10 8.91
N TYR A 56 -9.88 7.55 8.78
CA TYR A 56 -9.53 8.74 7.99
C TYR A 56 -9.93 8.59 6.52
N LEU A 57 -9.64 7.45 5.90
CA LEU A 57 -9.94 7.20 4.49
C LEU A 57 -11.44 7.02 4.20
N LYS A 58 -12.29 6.87 5.22
CA LYS A 58 -13.75 6.99 5.02
C LYS A 58 -14.19 8.44 4.81
N THR A 59 -13.41 9.41 5.32
CA THR A 59 -13.72 10.84 5.20
C THR A 59 -13.03 11.50 4.01
N VAL A 60 -11.86 11.01 3.62
CA VAL A 60 -11.11 11.54 2.48
C VAL A 60 -10.74 10.41 1.51
N HIS A 61 -10.78 10.69 0.21
CA HIS A 61 -10.50 9.69 -0.83
C HIS A 61 -9.37 10.12 -1.79
N PRO A 62 -8.12 10.24 -1.31
CA PRO A 62 -7.01 10.81 -2.08
C PRO A 62 -6.40 9.82 -3.10
N THR A 63 -7.19 9.32 -4.05
CA THR A 63 -6.79 8.30 -5.05
C THR A 63 -5.62 8.73 -5.95
N PHE A 64 -5.32 10.02 -6.04
CA PHE A 64 -4.13 10.53 -6.73
C PHE A 64 -2.82 10.04 -6.07
N LEU A 65 -2.83 9.67 -4.78
CA LEU A 65 -1.68 9.07 -4.08
C LEU A 65 -1.35 7.65 -4.58
N LEU A 66 -2.29 6.96 -5.23
CA LEU A 66 -2.03 5.68 -5.88
C LEU A 66 -1.06 5.83 -7.07
N LYS A 67 -0.69 7.07 -7.44
CA LYS A 67 0.40 7.31 -8.38
C LYS A 67 1.76 7.16 -7.71
N GLN A 68 2.63 6.37 -8.35
CA GLN A 68 3.98 6.10 -7.88
C GLN A 68 4.79 7.36 -7.60
N ASP A 69 4.77 8.30 -8.53
CA ASP A 69 5.51 9.56 -8.39
C ASP A 69 4.97 10.41 -7.22
N VAL A 70 3.65 10.35 -6.98
CA VAL A 70 2.99 11.11 -5.92
C VAL A 70 3.31 10.53 -4.54
N HIS A 71 3.12 9.21 -4.33
CA HIS A 71 3.41 8.64 -3.01
C HIS A 71 4.91 8.61 -2.70
N ARG A 72 5.78 8.50 -3.71
CA ARG A 72 7.23 8.65 -3.49
C ARG A 72 7.58 10.07 -3.05
N ALA A 73 6.99 11.08 -3.68
CA ALA A 73 7.16 12.46 -3.25
C ALA A 73 6.64 12.67 -1.82
N LEU A 74 5.48 12.07 -1.49
CA LEU A 74 4.94 12.11 -0.13
C LEU A 74 5.87 11.44 0.88
N LEU A 75 6.35 10.23 0.59
CA LEU A 75 7.28 9.50 1.44
C LEU A 75 8.56 10.29 1.69
N ASN A 76 9.14 10.90 0.65
CA ASN A 76 10.31 11.76 0.80
C ASN A 76 10.04 12.95 1.73
N MET A 77 8.85 13.57 1.65
CA MET A 77 8.48 14.64 2.58
C MET A 77 8.32 14.13 4.02
N LEU A 78 7.84 12.90 4.21
CA LEU A 78 7.75 12.28 5.53
C LEU A 78 9.14 12.06 6.14
N TYR A 79 10.12 11.61 5.35
CA TYR A 79 11.52 11.53 5.78
C TYR A 79 12.12 12.89 6.09
N SER A 80 11.97 13.88 5.20
CA SER A 80 12.50 15.22 5.47
C SER A 80 11.87 15.87 6.70
N ARG A 81 10.64 15.50 7.04
CA ARG A 81 10.00 15.93 8.30
C ARG A 81 10.69 15.29 9.51
N SER A 82 10.96 13.98 9.50
CA SER A 82 11.59 13.31 10.64
C SER A 82 13.05 13.71 10.81
N GLU A 83 13.77 13.97 9.71
CA GLU A 83 15.15 14.46 9.74
C GLU A 83 15.26 15.97 10.05
N GLY A 84 14.16 16.72 10.04
CA GLY A 84 14.16 18.18 10.21
C GLY A 84 14.78 18.96 9.04
N THR A 85 15.02 18.30 7.90
CA THR A 85 15.74 18.82 6.73
C THR A 85 14.80 19.33 5.62
N PHE A 86 13.63 19.87 5.98
CA PHE A 86 12.61 20.24 4.99
C PHE A 86 13.07 21.38 4.07
N ASN A 87 13.52 21.02 2.86
CA ASN A 87 13.88 21.96 1.80
C ASN A 87 12.90 21.84 0.62
N MET A 88 12.16 22.91 0.33
CA MET A 88 11.35 22.99 -0.89
C MET A 88 12.24 23.29 -2.10
N ASN A 89 12.35 22.32 -3.01
CA ASN A 89 12.95 22.57 -4.32
C ASN A 89 11.97 23.32 -5.24
N LEU A 90 12.47 24.36 -5.93
CA LEU A 90 11.70 25.20 -6.86
C LEU A 90 11.15 24.45 -8.10
N SER A 91 11.62 23.22 -8.36
CA SER A 91 11.26 22.39 -9.53
C SER A 91 10.27 21.28 -9.20
N MET A 92 9.13 21.61 -8.58
CA MET A 92 8.09 20.61 -8.29
C MET A 92 7.18 20.35 -9.49
N THR A 93 7.07 19.08 -9.89
CA THR A 93 6.07 18.66 -10.88
C THR A 93 4.64 18.91 -10.38
N LYS A 94 3.65 18.90 -11.28
CA LYS A 94 2.22 19.06 -10.91
C LYS A 94 1.77 18.02 -9.88
N GLU A 95 2.28 16.79 -10.00
CA GLU A 95 1.94 15.68 -9.11
C GLU A 95 2.61 15.83 -7.72
N MET A 96 3.86 16.32 -7.67
CA MET A 96 4.52 16.68 -6.41
C MET A 96 3.81 17.83 -5.69
N ARG A 97 3.33 18.84 -6.44
CA ARG A 97 2.52 19.93 -5.89
C ARG A 97 1.22 19.43 -5.25
N LYS A 98 0.58 18.41 -5.83
CA LYS A 98 -0.60 17.78 -5.22
C LYS A 98 -0.26 17.05 -3.93
N ALA A 99 0.82 16.27 -3.92
CA ALA A 99 1.30 15.60 -2.70
C ALA A 99 1.61 16.62 -1.59
N TYR A 100 2.29 17.70 -1.94
CA TYR A 100 2.63 18.80 -1.03
C TYR A 100 1.39 19.45 -0.45
N SER A 101 0.44 19.86 -1.30
CA SER A 101 -0.81 20.49 -0.87
C SER A 101 -1.60 19.58 0.07
N PHE A 102 -1.74 18.31 -0.30
CA PHE A 102 -2.40 17.31 0.56
C PHE A 102 -1.69 17.13 1.90
N TYR A 103 -0.35 17.08 1.88
CA TYR A 103 0.42 16.94 3.11
C TYR A 103 0.19 18.11 4.07
N HIS A 104 0.31 19.34 3.59
CA HIS A 104 0.21 20.53 4.45
C HIS A 104 -1.20 20.86 4.89
N ASN A 105 -2.20 20.59 4.05
CA ASN A 105 -3.59 20.96 4.35
C ASN A 105 -4.30 19.92 5.21
N GLU A 106 -4.02 18.63 5.01
CA GLU A 106 -4.79 17.55 5.66
C GLU A 106 -3.88 16.56 6.40
N LEU A 107 -2.89 15.98 5.70
CA LEU A 107 -2.15 14.83 6.25
C LEU A 107 -1.33 15.18 7.48
N LYS A 108 -0.75 16.38 7.55
CA LYS A 108 0.05 16.84 8.69
C LYS A 108 -0.77 16.84 9.98
N ILE A 109 -2.05 17.26 9.90
CA ILE A 109 -2.96 17.27 11.05
C ILE A 109 -3.29 15.83 11.46
N PHE A 110 -3.56 14.97 10.48
CA PHE A 110 -3.81 13.55 10.73
C PHE A 110 -2.61 12.85 11.40
N ILE A 111 -1.39 13.11 10.93
CA ILE A 111 -0.16 12.57 11.54
C ILE A 111 -0.02 13.04 13.00
N ALA A 112 -0.27 14.32 13.29
CA ALA A 112 -0.24 14.81 14.67
C ALA A 112 -1.31 14.12 15.55
N LEU A 113 -2.46 13.77 14.98
CA LEU A 113 -3.50 13.00 15.66
C LEU A 113 -3.06 11.56 15.93
N LEU A 114 -2.41 10.91 14.97
CA LEU A 114 -1.81 9.57 15.15
C LEU A 114 -0.76 9.56 16.26
N GLU A 115 0.10 10.58 16.30
CA GLU A 115 1.12 10.74 17.33
C GLU A 115 0.48 10.87 18.72
N ARG A 116 -0.61 11.64 18.85
CA ARG A 116 -1.41 11.72 20.08
C ARG A 116 -2.08 10.39 20.47
N ARG A 117 -2.36 9.52 19.50
CA ARG A 117 -2.92 8.18 19.72
C ARG A 117 -1.85 7.14 20.05
N GLY A 118 -0.59 7.54 20.15
CA GLY A 118 0.53 6.67 20.55
C GLY A 118 1.31 6.05 19.40
N PHE A 119 1.05 6.44 18.15
CA PHE A 119 1.86 6.01 17.02
C PHE A 119 3.13 6.87 16.89
N ARG A 120 4.31 6.25 16.80
CA ARG A 120 5.56 6.98 16.54
C ARG A 120 5.85 7.00 15.04
N MET A 121 5.86 8.18 14.43
CA MET A 121 6.11 8.35 13.00
C MET A 121 7.59 8.19 12.61
N GLU A 122 8.48 8.72 13.43
CA GLU A 122 9.93 8.72 13.19
C GLU A 122 10.47 7.29 13.06
N GLY A 123 11.16 7.02 11.95
CA GLY A 123 11.71 5.70 11.61
C GLY A 123 10.66 4.67 11.19
N ARG A 124 9.42 5.11 10.96
CA ARG A 124 8.27 4.27 10.55
C ARG A 124 7.48 4.87 9.39
N GLU A 125 8.11 5.75 8.62
CA GLU A 125 7.53 6.45 7.49
C GLU A 125 7.08 5.46 6.40
N GLU A 126 7.90 4.44 6.11
CA GLU A 126 7.55 3.37 5.17
C GLU A 126 6.34 2.57 5.66
N LEU A 127 6.34 2.18 6.93
CA LEU A 127 5.25 1.41 7.54
C LEU A 127 3.93 2.17 7.44
N PHE A 128 3.96 3.46 7.79
CA PHE A 128 2.83 4.36 7.64
C PHE A 128 2.39 4.44 6.17
N MET A 129 3.30 4.74 5.25
CA MET A 129 2.98 4.94 3.83
C MET A 129 2.43 3.66 3.19
N GLN A 130 3.02 2.50 3.49
CA GLN A 130 2.56 1.20 3.01
C GLN A 130 1.17 0.89 3.56
N THR A 131 0.94 1.05 4.86
CA THR A 131 -0.37 0.82 5.47
C THR A 131 -1.43 1.77 4.89
N PHE A 132 -1.06 3.05 4.71
CA PHE A 132 -1.92 4.07 4.13
C PHE A 132 -2.34 3.72 2.70
N LEU A 133 -1.38 3.35 1.84
CA LEU A 133 -1.67 2.98 0.45
C LEU A 133 -2.49 1.70 0.36
N THR A 134 -2.19 0.69 1.19
CA THR A 134 -2.96 -0.55 1.22
C THR A 134 -4.41 -0.28 1.58
N LYS A 135 -4.66 0.47 2.66
CA LYS A 135 -6.02 0.86 3.04
C LYS A 135 -6.72 1.75 2.03
N LEU A 136 -5.98 2.63 1.34
CA LEU A 136 -6.53 3.44 0.26
C LEU A 136 -6.95 2.59 -0.94
N ARG A 137 -6.16 1.57 -1.31
CA ARG A 137 -6.54 0.62 -2.37
C ARG A 137 -7.76 -0.20 -1.99
N GLU A 138 -7.78 -0.75 -0.77
CA GLU A 138 -8.94 -1.51 -0.27
C GLU A 138 -10.22 -0.66 -0.30
N ASN A 139 -10.15 0.57 0.22
CA ASN A 139 -11.29 1.47 0.25
C ASN A 139 -11.73 1.90 -1.16
N ASN A 140 -10.77 2.21 -2.05
CA ASN A 140 -11.06 2.55 -3.44
C ASN A 140 -11.65 1.38 -4.20
N TYR A 141 -11.16 0.16 -3.98
CA TYR A 141 -11.73 -1.03 -4.58
C TYR A 141 -13.17 -1.22 -4.14
N ARG A 142 -13.43 -1.19 -2.83
CA ARG A 142 -14.79 -1.31 -2.29
C ARG A 142 -15.73 -0.26 -2.87
N TYR A 143 -15.32 1.01 -2.84
CA TYR A 143 -16.13 2.11 -3.36
C TYR A 143 -16.47 1.92 -4.85
N LEU A 144 -15.49 1.56 -5.69
CA LEU A 144 -15.72 1.41 -7.12
C LEU A 144 -16.48 0.11 -7.45
N SER A 145 -16.31 -0.95 -6.67
CA SER A 145 -17.15 -2.15 -6.75
C SER A 145 -18.61 -1.83 -6.39
N ASP A 146 -18.85 -1.00 -5.37
CA ASP A 146 -20.20 -0.60 -4.98
C ASP A 146 -20.85 0.30 -6.07
N VAL A 147 -20.06 1.15 -6.73
CA VAL A 147 -20.54 2.07 -7.78
C VAL A 147 -20.81 1.36 -9.11
N TYR A 148 -19.91 0.49 -9.56
CA TYR A 148 -19.99 -0.12 -10.90
C TYR A 148 -20.51 -1.56 -10.88
N GLY A 149 -20.55 -2.21 -9.71
CA GLY A 149 -20.96 -3.61 -9.57
C GLY A 149 -20.03 -4.60 -10.28
N ASP A 150 -20.53 -5.80 -10.52
CA ASP A 150 -19.88 -6.77 -11.39
C ASP A 150 -20.28 -6.54 -12.85
N PHE A 151 -19.41 -5.84 -13.59
CA PHE A 151 -19.66 -5.47 -14.99
C PHE A 151 -18.90 -6.34 -16.01
N VAL A 152 -18.08 -7.31 -15.57
CA VAL A 152 -17.30 -8.18 -16.48
C VAL A 152 -17.68 -9.63 -16.25
N PRO A 153 -18.17 -10.36 -17.27
CA PRO A 153 -18.47 -11.79 -17.13
C PRO A 153 -17.26 -12.62 -16.68
N GLU A 154 -17.48 -13.71 -15.94
CA GLU A 154 -16.42 -14.55 -15.35
C GLU A 154 -15.43 -15.15 -16.36
N ASN A 155 -15.87 -15.36 -17.61
CA ASN A 155 -15.04 -15.93 -18.68
C ASN A 155 -14.74 -14.90 -19.79
N ALA A 156 -14.82 -13.60 -19.48
CA ALA A 156 -14.53 -12.58 -20.47
C ALA A 156 -13.07 -12.62 -20.90
N SER A 157 -12.85 -12.46 -22.21
CA SER A 157 -11.51 -12.17 -22.72
C SER A 157 -11.05 -10.80 -22.24
N ILE A 158 -9.74 -10.54 -22.27
CA ILE A 158 -9.16 -9.22 -21.97
C ILE A 158 -9.83 -8.12 -22.81
N ALA A 159 -10.11 -8.39 -24.09
CA ALA A 159 -10.78 -7.44 -24.98
C ALA A 159 -12.22 -7.14 -24.52
N GLY A 160 -13.00 -8.19 -24.21
CA GLY A 160 -14.37 -8.02 -23.70
C GLY A 160 -14.41 -7.29 -22.36
N ALA A 161 -13.45 -7.55 -21.47
CA ALA A 161 -13.31 -6.83 -20.21
C ALA A 161 -12.99 -5.34 -20.41
N PHE A 162 -12.20 -5.00 -21.44
CA PHE A 162 -11.90 -3.60 -21.78
C PHE A 162 -13.12 -2.88 -22.35
N GLU A 163 -13.92 -3.53 -23.20
CA GLU A 163 -15.19 -2.96 -23.68
C GLU A 163 -16.13 -2.68 -22.53
N ALA A 164 -16.35 -3.67 -21.67
CA ALA A 164 -17.22 -3.55 -20.51
C ALA A 164 -16.79 -2.41 -19.58
N TYR A 165 -15.48 -2.25 -19.34
CA TYR A 165 -14.94 -1.13 -18.55
C TYR A 165 -15.19 0.23 -19.21
N ILE A 166 -14.96 0.35 -20.52
CA ILE A 166 -15.17 1.61 -21.25
C ILE A 166 -16.65 2.01 -21.26
N ASP A 167 -17.54 1.02 -21.23
CA ASP A 167 -18.98 1.21 -21.22
C ASP A 167 -19.54 1.52 -19.83
N ALA A 168 -18.97 0.92 -18.78
CA ALA A 168 -19.41 1.14 -17.39
C ALA A 168 -18.85 2.44 -16.78
N VAL A 169 -17.59 2.80 -17.11
CA VAL A 169 -16.89 3.90 -16.44
C VAL A 169 -17.03 5.23 -17.19
N ASP A 170 -17.28 6.29 -16.43
CA ASP A 170 -17.36 7.66 -16.94
C ASP A 170 -16.10 8.07 -17.72
N ARG A 171 -16.30 8.76 -18.84
CA ARG A 171 -15.21 9.19 -19.74
C ARG A 171 -14.16 10.05 -19.07
N LYS A 172 -14.55 10.86 -18.08
CA LYS A 172 -13.64 11.72 -17.31
C LYS A 172 -12.74 10.92 -16.37
N ASP A 173 -13.21 9.77 -15.89
CA ASP A 173 -12.58 9.03 -14.81
C ASP A 173 -11.83 7.78 -15.29
N LYS A 174 -12.10 7.31 -16.51
CA LYS A 174 -11.52 6.07 -17.06
C LYS A 174 -9.99 5.94 -17.00
N TYR A 175 -9.26 7.07 -16.96
CA TYR A 175 -7.79 7.11 -16.89
C TYR A 175 -7.27 7.69 -15.58
N GLU A 176 -8.15 7.96 -14.62
CA GLU A 176 -7.75 8.36 -13.29
C GLU A 176 -7.05 7.22 -12.57
N SER A 177 -6.16 7.59 -11.64
CA SER A 177 -5.28 6.60 -11.01
C SER A 177 -6.05 5.58 -10.19
N GLY A 178 -7.14 6.00 -9.53
CA GLY A 178 -7.99 5.12 -8.73
C GLY A 178 -8.75 4.11 -9.59
N HIS A 179 -9.34 4.55 -10.69
CA HIS A 179 -10.09 3.68 -11.60
C HIS A 179 -9.18 2.66 -12.31
N LEU A 180 -7.98 3.08 -12.72
CA LEU A 180 -7.01 2.16 -13.34
C LEU A 180 -6.42 1.14 -12.36
N ASP A 181 -6.21 1.54 -11.11
CA ASP A 181 -5.76 0.63 -10.04
C ASP A 181 -6.86 -0.39 -9.71
N PHE A 182 -8.10 0.09 -9.52
CA PHE A 182 -9.29 -0.76 -9.36
C PHE A 182 -9.42 -1.76 -10.51
N PHE A 183 -9.37 -1.29 -11.76
CA PHE A 183 -9.57 -2.17 -12.90
C PHE A 183 -8.47 -3.23 -13.02
N ALA A 184 -7.22 -2.88 -12.75
CA ALA A 184 -6.13 -3.84 -12.71
C ALA A 184 -6.34 -4.92 -11.64
N THR A 185 -6.72 -4.52 -10.42
CA THR A 185 -7.03 -5.45 -9.33
C THR A 185 -8.26 -6.31 -9.63
N TYR A 186 -9.30 -5.72 -10.22
CA TYR A 186 -10.53 -6.39 -10.58
C TYR A 186 -10.32 -7.51 -11.60
N LEU A 187 -9.57 -7.23 -12.68
CA LEU A 187 -9.23 -8.26 -13.67
C LEU A 187 -8.31 -9.34 -13.11
N ASN A 188 -7.46 -9.00 -12.15
CA ASN A 188 -6.62 -9.97 -11.46
C ASN A 188 -7.45 -10.92 -10.61
N GLN A 189 -8.42 -10.39 -9.84
CA GLN A 189 -9.34 -11.22 -9.05
C GLN A 189 -10.20 -12.15 -9.92
N LYS A 190 -10.57 -11.71 -11.13
CA LYS A 190 -11.29 -12.56 -12.10
C LYS A 190 -10.38 -13.53 -12.88
N GLY A 191 -9.07 -13.54 -12.63
CA GLY A 191 -8.13 -14.41 -13.37
C GLY A 191 -7.94 -14.02 -14.84
N ILE A 192 -8.42 -12.85 -15.26
CA ILE A 192 -8.35 -12.36 -16.64
C ILE A 192 -6.98 -11.70 -16.91
N ALA A 193 -6.40 -11.06 -15.90
CA ALA A 193 -5.12 -10.38 -16.01
C ALA A 193 -4.12 -10.83 -14.92
N ASP A 194 -2.88 -11.02 -15.34
CA ASP A 194 -1.78 -11.35 -14.45
C ASP A 194 -1.42 -10.19 -13.50
N PHE A 195 -0.90 -10.51 -12.30
CA PHE A 195 -0.56 -9.54 -11.25
C PHE A 195 0.53 -8.54 -11.70
N THR A 196 1.27 -8.87 -12.75
CA THR A 196 2.27 -7.98 -13.36
C THR A 196 1.67 -6.76 -14.06
N TRP A 197 0.34 -6.67 -14.16
CA TRP A 197 -0.36 -5.55 -14.79
C TRP A 197 -0.45 -4.35 -13.85
N THR A 198 0.64 -3.58 -13.80
CA THR A 198 0.65 -2.28 -13.13
C THR A 198 -0.34 -1.31 -13.79
N LYS A 199 -0.81 -0.30 -13.05
CA LYS A 199 -1.71 0.74 -13.58
C LYS A 199 -1.18 1.39 -14.89
N ASN A 200 0.15 1.56 -15.01
CA ASN A 200 0.77 2.22 -16.15
C ASN A 200 0.69 1.31 -17.39
N LYS A 201 0.90 0.00 -17.19
CA LYS A 201 0.69 -1.02 -18.21
C LYS A 201 -0.79 -1.10 -18.59
N MET A 202 -1.70 -1.05 -17.61
CA MET A 202 -3.14 -1.01 -17.84
C MET A 202 -3.55 0.20 -18.70
N LYS A 203 -3.11 1.41 -18.32
CA LYS A 203 -3.37 2.64 -19.08
C LYS A 203 -2.90 2.54 -20.53
N ARG A 204 -1.69 2.00 -20.76
CA ARG A 204 -1.13 1.84 -22.11
C ARG A 204 -1.95 0.86 -22.94
N LYS A 205 -2.29 -0.30 -22.37
CA LYS A 205 -3.10 -1.33 -23.04
C LYS A 205 -4.51 -0.83 -23.36
N LEU A 206 -5.17 -0.16 -22.41
CA LEU A 206 -6.50 0.40 -22.61
C LEU A 206 -6.51 1.46 -23.71
N LYS A 207 -5.52 2.36 -23.73
CA LYS A 207 -5.37 3.35 -24.82
C LYS A 207 -5.11 2.70 -26.19
N GLN A 208 -4.28 1.66 -26.22
CA GLN A 208 -3.99 0.93 -27.45
C GLN A 208 -5.26 0.26 -27.99
N TYR A 209 -6.04 -0.35 -27.09
CA TYR A 209 -7.31 -0.98 -27.42
C TYR A 209 -8.33 0.02 -27.98
N GLU A 210 -8.53 1.17 -27.31
CA GLU A 210 -9.39 2.25 -27.80
C GLU A 210 -8.95 2.79 -29.17
N LYS A 211 -7.64 2.90 -29.40
CA LYS A 211 -7.10 3.36 -30.68
C LYS A 211 -7.39 2.36 -31.80
N ALA A 212 -7.24 1.06 -31.53
CA ALA A 212 -7.51 -0.01 -32.49
C ALA A 212 -9.01 -0.08 -32.87
N HIS A 213 -9.91 0.14 -31.91
CA HIS A 213 -11.36 0.04 -32.09
C HIS A 213 -12.05 1.42 -32.22
N LYS A 214 -11.29 2.45 -32.63
CA LYS A 214 -11.76 3.85 -32.64
C LYS A 214 -13.02 4.07 -33.48
N GLN A 215 -13.14 3.38 -34.63
CA GLN A 215 -14.32 3.48 -35.50
C GLN A 215 -15.55 2.85 -34.84
N GLU A 216 -15.39 1.65 -34.26
CA GLU A 216 -16.46 0.94 -33.57
C GLU A 216 -16.98 1.73 -32.36
N PHE A 217 -16.09 2.35 -31.58
CA PHE A 217 -16.50 3.24 -30.48
C PHE A 217 -17.28 4.46 -30.96
N LYS A 218 -16.95 5.03 -32.13
CA LYS A 218 -17.70 6.14 -32.71
C LYS A 218 -19.09 5.71 -33.15
N LEU A 219 -19.22 4.51 -33.73
CA LEU A 219 -20.50 3.92 -34.13
C LEU A 219 -21.38 3.66 -32.90
N LYS A 220 -20.88 2.93 -31.89
CA LYS A 220 -21.60 2.70 -30.62
C LYS A 220 -22.01 4.00 -29.92
N GLN A 221 -21.16 5.03 -29.96
CA GLN A 221 -21.52 6.34 -29.39
C GLN A 221 -22.63 7.04 -30.18
N LEU A 222 -22.64 6.91 -31.52
CA LEU A 222 -23.69 7.46 -32.37
C LEU A 222 -25.02 6.72 -32.14
N GLU A 223 -25.00 5.39 -32.08
CA GLU A 223 -26.17 4.56 -31.77
C GLU A 223 -26.79 4.95 -30.42
N ARG A 224 -25.98 5.08 -29.36
CA ARG A 224 -26.46 5.54 -28.04
C ARG A 224 -27.08 6.94 -28.08
N ARG A 225 -26.58 7.85 -28.92
CA ARG A 225 -27.15 9.19 -29.08
C ARG A 225 -28.49 9.12 -29.81
N LEU A 226 -28.58 8.33 -30.87
CA LEU A 226 -29.83 8.14 -31.62
C LEU A 226 -30.92 7.50 -30.74
N GLN A 227 -30.57 6.50 -29.93
CA GLN A 227 -31.51 5.87 -28.97
C GLN A 227 -31.99 6.79 -27.85
N LYS A 228 -31.19 7.78 -27.43
CA LYS A 228 -31.62 8.77 -26.41
C LYS A 228 -32.51 9.89 -26.97
N THR A 229 -32.61 9.99 -28.29
CA THR A 229 -33.38 11.05 -28.98
C THR A 229 -34.68 10.51 -29.58
N SER A 230 -34.91 9.19 -29.48
CA SER A 230 -36.19 8.52 -29.77
C SER A 230 -36.90 8.20 -28.46
#